data_AF-A0A9P7JXI6-F1
#
_entry.id   AF-A0A9P7JXI6-F1
#
_cell.length_a   1.000
_cell.length_b   1.000
_cell.length_c   1.000
_cell.angle_alpha   90.00
_cell.angle_beta   90.00
_cell.angle_gamma   90.00
#
_symmetry.space_group_name_H-M   'P 1'
#
loop_
_entity.id
_entity.type
_entity.pdbx_description
1 polymer ?
#
loop_
_entity_poly.entity_id
_entity_poly.type
_entity_poly.pdbx_seq_one_letter_code
_entity_poly.pdbx_strand_id
1 'polypeptide(L)'
;MPTMDELAIGSYRDRSPSLPTIPLDDIFQHLPIQSVLALRQAITRLRSLWALLLRTLVQEQNIPIPYFYGKSLESLSALELERRTCRALALRRNWTNPNPNVKREIDFEEPSEKDLYIFFMEFLPGKRNRWFISVATRVVGQFRLQRVIQCWDLAVLQPVCIAKLTYMEGPYDRVVINDDPSSPAMIAIQSSLTEILTIDFEEKNPESAFVPLSTIDGLREIHLLSESTLVTRRPEDDGEVSIWDISDQPYEKIQLVSPSLSPFHYCEAMHLCDDYIVIIRRQIVELYSTIPRPNNLATPGVSISYPLAQHNFQRLIDSVYMSGQVNWHAARSRRPSPINIVVRFRSTNLWPVNTLYLFVLTPNPAYIPGRETSLYNLP
;
A
#
# COMPACT_ATOMS: atom_id res chain seq x y z
N MET A 1 -59.04 -4.76 73.13
CA MET A 1 -58.54 -6.01 72.52
C MET A 1 -58.82 -5.93 71.02
N PRO A 2 -57.94 -6.50 70.18
CA PRO A 2 -56.96 -5.89 69.24
C PRO A 2 -57.64 -5.37 67.94
N THR A 3 -57.04 -4.71 66.94
CA THR A 3 -55.72 -4.83 66.28
C THR A 3 -55.35 -3.53 65.54
N MET A 4 -54.07 -3.17 65.61
CA MET A 4 -53.33 -2.44 64.56
C MET A 4 -53.35 -3.25 63.25
N ASP A 5 -53.49 -2.59 62.10
CA ASP A 5 -52.64 -2.85 60.92
C ASP A 5 -52.93 -1.90 59.75
N GLU A 6 -51.90 -1.71 58.92
CA GLU A 6 -51.86 -1.07 57.60
C GLU A 6 -51.75 0.46 57.51
N LEU A 7 -50.58 0.97 57.91
CA LEU A 7 -49.97 2.16 57.33
C LEU A 7 -49.49 1.86 55.90
N ALA A 8 -50.24 2.36 54.92
CA ALA A 8 -49.85 2.37 53.51
C ALA A 8 -48.61 3.26 53.28
N ILE A 9 -47.46 2.63 53.05
CA ILE A 9 -46.25 3.31 52.57
C ILE A 9 -46.47 3.65 51.10
N GLY A 10 -46.86 4.89 50.84
CA GLY A 10 -46.92 5.47 49.51
C GLY A 10 -45.53 5.48 48.87
N SER A 11 -45.32 4.57 47.92
CA SER A 11 -44.19 4.58 47.00
C SER A 11 -44.22 5.87 46.17
N TYR A 12 -43.44 6.86 46.60
CA TYR A 12 -43.07 8.01 45.78
C TYR A 12 -42.25 7.48 44.59
N ARG A 13 -42.93 7.16 43.48
CA ARG A 13 -42.31 6.98 42.17
C ARG A 13 -41.64 8.31 41.82
N ASP A 14 -40.33 8.30 41.97
CA ASP A 14 -39.39 9.31 41.50
C ASP A 14 -39.67 9.60 40.02
N ARG A 15 -40.47 10.65 39.75
CA ARG A 15 -40.71 11.22 38.42
C ARG A 15 -39.61 12.22 38.11
N SER A 16 -38.36 11.79 38.22
CA SER A 16 -37.26 12.55 37.64
C SER A 16 -37.53 12.58 36.13
N PRO A 17 -37.66 13.76 35.49
CA PRO A 17 -37.84 13.81 34.04
C PRO A 17 -36.65 13.10 33.42
N SER A 18 -36.91 12.02 32.68
CA SER A 18 -35.87 11.35 31.90
C SER A 18 -35.29 12.41 30.98
N LEU A 19 -34.09 12.89 31.31
CA LEU A 19 -33.31 13.73 30.40
C LEU A 19 -33.33 13.02 29.05
N PRO A 20 -33.67 13.71 27.95
CA PRO A 20 -33.57 13.10 26.64
C PRO A 20 -32.18 12.48 26.55
N THR A 21 -32.13 11.19 26.26
CA THR A 21 -30.87 10.45 26.14
C THR A 21 -30.14 11.05 24.95
N ILE A 22 -29.43 12.16 25.17
CA ILE A 22 -28.59 12.77 24.14
C ILE A 22 -27.59 11.67 23.80
N PRO A 23 -27.52 11.20 22.55
CA PRO A 23 -26.55 10.21 22.16
C PRO A 23 -25.19 10.77 22.52
N LEU A 24 -24.50 10.14 23.48
CA LEU A 24 -23.19 10.60 23.93
C LEU A 24 -22.22 10.75 22.75
N ASP A 25 -22.41 9.92 21.72
CA ASP A 25 -21.73 9.96 20.44
C ASP A 25 -21.76 11.36 19.76
N ASP A 26 -22.89 12.06 19.81
CA ASP A 26 -23.06 13.40 19.21
C ASP A 26 -22.28 14.48 19.98
N ILE A 27 -22.09 14.31 21.29
CA ILE A 27 -21.28 15.24 22.09
C ILE A 27 -19.79 14.96 21.83
N PHE A 28 -19.40 13.68 21.81
CA PHE A 28 -18.00 13.29 21.73
C PHE A 28 -17.35 13.54 20.37
N GLN A 29 -18.10 13.51 19.27
CA GLN A 29 -17.57 13.85 17.95
C GLN A 29 -17.07 15.30 17.85
N HIS A 30 -17.55 16.19 18.73
CA HIS A 30 -17.16 17.60 18.75
C HIS A 30 -16.10 17.92 19.82
N LEU A 31 -15.76 16.97 20.68
CA LEU A 31 -14.75 17.19 21.72
C LEU A 31 -13.35 16.87 21.19
N PRO A 32 -12.33 17.68 21.51
CA PRO A 32 -10.95 17.34 21.19
C PRO A 32 -10.54 16.09 21.98
N ILE A 33 -9.65 15.28 21.39
CA ILE A 33 -9.24 13.99 21.97
C ILE A 33 -8.69 14.13 23.39
N GLN A 34 -8.05 15.26 23.73
CA GLN A 34 -7.55 15.54 25.07
C GLN A 34 -8.67 15.66 26.09
N SER A 35 -9.82 16.27 25.73
CA SER A 35 -10.99 16.35 26.60
C SER A 35 -11.64 14.98 26.80
N VAL A 36 -11.70 14.16 25.74
CA VAL A 36 -12.18 12.77 25.86
C VAL A 36 -11.27 11.96 26.79
N LEU A 37 -9.95 12.12 26.67
CA LEU A 37 -8.98 11.46 27.55
C LEU A 37 -9.04 11.98 28.99
N ALA A 38 -9.36 13.25 29.22
CA ALA A 38 -9.53 13.80 30.57
C ALA A 38 -10.74 13.20 31.30
N LEU A 39 -11.79 12.82 30.57
CA LEU A 39 -12.98 12.13 31.08
C LEU A 39 -12.74 10.63 31.36
N ARG A 40 -11.47 10.24 31.52
CA ARG A 40 -10.99 8.85 31.50
C ARG A 40 -11.73 7.92 32.44
N GLN A 41 -12.10 8.39 33.61
CA GLN A 41 -12.52 7.53 34.72
C GLN A 41 -13.94 6.97 34.55
N ALA A 42 -14.81 7.60 33.75
CA ALA A 42 -16.21 7.19 33.61
C ALA A 42 -16.57 6.63 32.21
N ILE A 43 -15.95 7.13 31.13
CA ILE A 43 -16.51 6.97 29.77
C ILE A 43 -15.62 6.12 28.84
N THR A 44 -14.34 5.94 29.17
CA THR A 44 -13.36 5.26 28.29
C THR A 44 -13.51 3.75 28.19
N ARG A 45 -14.43 3.15 28.95
CA ARG A 45 -14.75 1.72 28.81
C ARG A 45 -15.73 1.43 27.69
N LEU A 46 -16.39 2.45 27.14
CA LEU A 46 -17.34 2.26 26.04
C LEU A 46 -16.59 1.97 24.74
N ARG A 47 -16.69 0.72 24.28
CA ARG A 47 -16.13 0.27 23.00
C ARG A 47 -16.69 1.07 21.82
N SER A 48 -18.00 1.37 21.84
CA SER A 48 -18.68 2.12 20.78
C SER A 48 -18.06 3.50 20.56
N LEU A 49 -17.79 4.23 21.65
CA LEU A 49 -17.15 5.53 21.60
C LEU A 49 -15.78 5.46 20.92
N TRP A 50 -14.91 4.53 21.32
CA TRP A 50 -13.59 4.41 20.72
C TRP A 50 -13.63 3.93 19.27
N ALA A 51 -14.61 3.09 18.91
CA ALA A 51 -14.83 2.70 17.52
C ALA A 51 -15.24 3.92 16.67
N LEU A 52 -16.12 4.77 17.21
CA LEU A 52 -16.52 6.03 16.56
C LEU A 52 -15.33 6.97 16.38
N LEU A 53 -14.54 7.21 17.43
CA LEU A 53 -13.38 8.10 17.37
C LEU A 53 -12.29 7.58 16.42
N LEU A 54 -12.01 6.28 16.42
CA LEU A 54 -11.08 5.68 15.47
C LEU A 54 -11.58 5.87 14.04
N ARG A 55 -12.88 5.72 13.81
CA ARG A 55 -13.47 5.93 12.48
C ARG A 55 -13.39 7.39 12.05
N THR A 56 -13.92 8.33 12.83
CA THR A 56 -14.09 9.72 12.42
C THR A 56 -12.80 10.52 12.44
N LEU A 57 -11.96 10.33 13.46
CA LEU A 57 -10.73 11.11 13.64
C LEU A 57 -9.52 10.52 12.93
N VAL A 58 -9.56 9.22 12.60
CA VAL A 58 -8.42 8.50 12.03
C VAL A 58 -8.72 7.94 10.64
N GLN A 59 -9.73 7.08 10.49
CA GLN A 59 -10.02 6.46 9.19
C GLN A 59 -10.54 7.45 8.15
N GLU A 60 -11.56 8.25 8.49
CA GLU A 60 -12.14 9.27 7.60
C GLU A 60 -11.15 10.38 7.24
N GLN A 61 -10.10 10.52 8.04
CA GLN A 61 -9.00 11.46 7.83
C GLN A 61 -7.82 10.83 7.07
N ASN A 62 -7.96 9.59 6.57
CA ASN A 62 -6.91 8.83 5.89
C ASN A 62 -5.60 8.74 6.68
N ILE A 63 -5.68 8.70 8.01
CA ILE A 63 -4.49 8.52 8.86
C ILE A 63 -4.13 7.03 8.91
N PRO A 64 -2.87 6.66 8.63
CA PRO A 64 -2.42 5.28 8.78
C PRO A 64 -2.61 4.78 10.22
N ILE A 65 -3.18 3.58 10.36
CA ILE A 65 -3.31 2.89 11.65
C ILE A 65 -2.25 1.78 11.72
N PRO A 66 -1.15 1.98 12.47
CA PRO A 66 -0.12 0.95 12.59
C PRO A 66 -0.69 -0.37 13.11
N TYR A 67 -0.26 -1.48 12.52
CA TYR A 67 -0.65 -2.84 12.90
C TYR A 67 -2.15 -3.13 12.76
N PHE A 68 -2.87 -2.40 11.90
CA PHE A 68 -4.28 -2.67 11.64
C PHE A 68 -4.47 -3.95 10.80
N TYR A 69 -3.59 -4.22 9.83
CA TYR A 69 -3.47 -5.48 9.06
C TYR A 69 -4.81 -6.17 8.72
N GLY A 70 -5.78 -5.42 8.19
CA GLY A 70 -7.09 -5.97 7.81
C GLY A 70 -7.98 -6.44 8.97
N LYS A 71 -7.60 -6.24 10.23
CA LYS A 71 -8.45 -6.58 11.38
C LYS A 71 -9.75 -5.76 11.32
N SER A 72 -10.89 -6.43 11.48
CA SER A 72 -12.17 -5.73 11.64
C SER A 72 -12.16 -4.88 12.91
N LEU A 73 -12.74 -3.68 12.86
CA LEU A 73 -13.01 -2.87 14.06
C LEU A 73 -13.80 -3.68 15.11
N GLU A 74 -14.63 -4.62 14.65
CA GLU A 74 -15.50 -5.39 15.51
C GLU A 74 -14.75 -6.37 16.41
N SER A 75 -13.58 -6.86 15.97
CA SER A 75 -12.77 -7.80 16.74
C SER A 75 -11.89 -7.13 17.80
N LEU A 76 -11.84 -5.80 17.82
CA LEU A 76 -11.01 -5.05 18.76
C LEU A 76 -11.78 -4.73 20.05
N SER A 77 -11.10 -4.93 21.18
CA SER A 77 -11.55 -4.48 22.49
C SER A 77 -11.53 -2.94 22.59
N ALA A 78 -12.26 -2.38 23.57
CA ALA A 78 -12.25 -0.93 23.83
C ALA A 78 -10.82 -0.40 24.06
N LEU A 79 -10.01 -1.14 24.82
CA LEU A 79 -8.61 -0.79 25.11
C LEU A 79 -7.73 -0.81 23.85
N GLU A 80 -7.94 -1.77 22.94
CA GLU A 80 -7.21 -1.80 21.67
C GLU A 80 -7.60 -0.66 20.74
N LEU A 81 -8.89 -0.33 20.67
CA LEU A 81 -9.40 0.81 19.91
C LEU A 81 -8.82 2.12 20.45
N GLU A 82 -8.84 2.34 21.77
CA GLU A 82 -8.21 3.48 22.43
C GLU A 82 -6.72 3.59 22.05
N ARG A 83 -5.95 2.52 22.28
CA ARG A 83 -4.51 2.49 22.00
C ARG A 83 -4.21 2.79 20.54
N ARG A 84 -4.97 2.22 19.60
CA ARG A 84 -4.79 2.43 18.16
C ARG A 84 -5.14 3.87 17.75
N THR A 85 -6.25 4.41 18.26
CA THR A 85 -6.69 5.79 18.01
C THR A 85 -5.61 6.78 18.48
N CYS A 86 -5.20 6.67 19.75
CA CYS A 86 -4.18 7.53 20.33
C CYS A 86 -2.84 7.41 19.59
N ARG A 87 -2.42 6.18 19.23
CA ARG A 87 -1.16 5.97 18.50
C ARG A 87 -1.19 6.56 17.10
N ALA A 88 -2.29 6.39 16.35
CA ALA A 88 -2.43 6.94 15.00
C ALA A 88 -2.46 8.48 15.02
N LEU A 89 -3.18 9.09 15.96
CA LEU A 89 -3.20 10.55 16.13
C LEU A 89 -1.83 11.10 16.56
N ALA A 90 -1.14 10.43 17.49
CA ALA A 90 0.22 10.79 17.88
C ALA A 90 1.20 10.66 16.73
N LEU A 91 1.04 9.63 15.88
CA LEU A 91 1.83 9.46 14.67
C LEU A 91 1.58 10.61 13.70
N ARG A 92 0.32 10.92 13.35
CA ARG A 92 -0.02 12.07 12.49
C ARG A 92 0.60 13.36 13.02
N ARG A 93 0.42 13.65 14.32
CA ARG A 93 0.99 14.83 14.95
C ARG A 93 2.52 14.89 14.82
N ASN A 94 3.21 13.75 14.97
CA ASN A 94 4.66 13.70 14.81
C ASN A 94 5.08 13.96 13.35
N TRP A 95 4.41 13.34 12.39
CA TRP A 95 4.69 13.50 10.95
C TRP A 95 4.38 14.89 10.42
N THR A 96 3.37 15.56 10.97
CA THR A 96 3.01 16.93 10.58
C THR A 96 3.72 17.99 11.42
N ASN A 97 4.59 17.58 12.36
CA ASN A 97 5.38 18.52 13.14
C ASN A 97 6.54 19.04 12.26
N PRO A 98 6.83 20.36 12.22
CA PRO A 98 8.03 20.86 11.55
C PRO A 98 9.33 20.20 12.06
N ASN A 99 9.34 19.69 13.30
CA ASN A 99 10.44 18.95 13.89
C ASN A 99 9.94 17.57 14.35
N PRO A 100 9.83 16.56 13.46
CA PRO A 100 9.39 15.22 13.83
C PRO A 100 10.37 14.61 14.84
N ASN A 101 9.85 14.01 15.91
CA ASN A 101 10.68 13.35 16.91
C ASN A 101 11.04 11.93 16.43
N VAL A 102 12.32 11.70 16.18
CA VAL A 102 12.89 10.39 15.84
C VAL A 102 12.90 9.53 17.09
N LYS A 103 12.28 8.34 17.02
CA LYS A 103 12.17 7.43 18.18
C LYS A 103 13.25 6.37 18.24
N ARG A 104 13.82 6.04 17.09
CA ARG A 104 14.82 4.99 16.92
C ARG A 104 15.68 5.37 15.72
N GLU A 105 16.98 5.35 15.95
CA GLU A 105 18.01 5.49 14.94
C GLU A 105 18.82 4.20 15.00
N ILE A 106 19.16 3.66 13.84
CA ILE A 106 19.89 2.40 13.72
C ILE A 106 20.89 2.60 12.62
N ASP A 107 22.16 2.52 12.98
CA ASP A 107 23.24 2.52 12.02
C ASP A 107 23.70 1.08 11.80
N PHE A 108 23.86 0.71 10.54
CA PHE A 108 24.43 -0.56 10.14
C PHE A 108 25.22 -0.36 8.86
N GLU A 109 26.38 -1.01 8.82
CA GLU A 109 27.31 -0.96 7.71
C GLU A 109 27.81 -2.37 7.46
N GLU A 110 28.02 -2.73 6.18
CA GLU A 110 28.78 -3.93 5.86
C GLU A 110 30.27 -3.55 5.75
N PRO A 111 31.14 -4.02 6.67
CA PRO A 111 32.51 -3.50 6.80
C PRO A 111 33.40 -3.70 5.55
N SER A 112 33.02 -4.64 4.68
CA SER A 112 33.84 -5.09 3.55
C SER A 112 33.65 -4.31 2.26
N GLU A 113 32.66 -3.41 2.17
CA GLU A 113 32.24 -2.84 0.88
C GLU A 113 32.36 -1.32 0.86
N LYS A 114 33.51 -0.85 0.36
CA LYS A 114 33.69 0.56 -0.03
C LYS A 114 33.02 0.78 -1.40
N ASP A 115 32.48 1.99 -1.61
CA ASP A 115 31.88 2.45 -2.87
C ASP A 115 30.51 1.85 -3.24
N LEU A 116 29.70 1.52 -2.24
CA LEU A 116 28.28 1.17 -2.46
C LEU A 116 27.40 2.41 -2.55
N TYR A 117 26.58 2.48 -3.60
CA TYR A 117 25.52 3.47 -3.74
C TYR A 117 24.15 2.79 -3.59
N ILE A 118 23.44 3.09 -2.50
CA ILE A 118 22.09 2.58 -2.27
C ILE A 118 21.09 3.41 -3.09
N PHE A 119 20.32 2.74 -3.94
CA PHE A 119 19.32 3.39 -4.80
C PHE A 119 17.89 2.89 -4.55
N PHE A 120 17.73 1.78 -3.82
CA PHE A 120 16.42 1.25 -3.45
C PHE A 120 16.44 0.70 -2.02
N MET A 121 15.37 0.99 -1.28
CA MET A 121 15.18 0.55 0.10
C MET A 121 13.70 0.39 0.39
N GLU A 122 13.29 -0.75 0.95
CA GLU A 122 11.90 -0.98 1.31
C GLU A 122 11.77 -2.07 2.40
N PHE A 123 10.75 -1.94 3.25
CA PHE A 123 10.44 -2.95 4.27
C PHE A 123 9.65 -4.11 3.66
N LEU A 124 9.94 -5.34 4.05
CA LEU A 124 9.09 -6.48 3.67
C LEU A 124 7.71 -6.37 4.36
N PRO A 125 6.61 -6.37 3.60
CA PRO A 125 5.26 -6.24 4.15
C PRO A 125 4.91 -7.33 5.17
N GLY A 126 4.04 -7.00 6.12
CA GLY A 126 3.47 -7.91 7.13
C GLY A 126 4.45 -8.57 8.11
N LYS A 127 5.76 -8.29 8.02
CA LYS A 127 6.77 -8.80 8.95
C LYS A 127 7.07 -7.82 10.09
N ARG A 128 6.06 -7.04 10.50
CA ARG A 128 6.15 -6.04 11.59
C ARG A 128 7.29 -5.03 11.43
N ASN A 129 7.68 -4.74 10.19
CA ASN A 129 8.82 -3.89 9.84
C ASN A 129 10.15 -4.39 10.45
N ARG A 130 10.27 -5.71 10.65
CA ARG A 130 11.50 -6.37 11.10
C ARG A 130 12.51 -6.45 9.97
N TRP A 131 12.06 -6.87 8.80
CA TRP A 131 12.92 -7.14 7.66
C TRP A 131 12.94 -5.96 6.70
N PHE A 132 14.14 -5.60 6.28
CA PHE A 132 14.40 -4.44 5.45
C PHE A 132 15.28 -4.83 4.27
N ILE A 133 14.83 -4.53 3.06
CA ILE A 133 15.58 -4.77 1.83
C ILE A 133 16.33 -3.49 1.47
N SER A 134 17.61 -3.61 1.19
CA SER A 134 18.42 -2.57 0.54
C SER A 134 19.01 -3.11 -0.75
N VAL A 135 19.04 -2.28 -1.79
CA VAL A 135 19.72 -2.60 -3.04
C VAL A 135 20.75 -1.52 -3.30
N ALA A 136 21.98 -1.97 -3.46
CA ALA A 136 23.13 -1.14 -3.71
C ALA A 136 23.81 -1.50 -5.02
N THR A 137 24.50 -0.52 -5.59
CA THR A 137 25.35 -0.69 -6.76
C THR A 137 26.79 -0.52 -6.37
N ARG A 138 27.63 -1.41 -6.88
CA ARG A 138 29.07 -1.39 -6.75
C ARG A 138 29.72 -1.35 -8.12
N VAL A 139 30.76 -0.55 -8.27
CA VAL A 139 31.61 -0.60 -9.47
C VAL A 139 32.68 -1.68 -9.30
N VAL A 140 32.70 -2.66 -10.20
CA VAL A 140 33.68 -3.75 -10.22
C VAL A 140 34.54 -3.63 -11.48
N GLY A 141 35.81 -3.27 -11.32
CA GLY A 141 36.72 -3.02 -12.43
C GLY A 141 36.41 -1.71 -13.16
N GLN A 142 36.69 -1.63 -14.46
CA GLN A 142 36.61 -0.35 -15.17
C GLN A 142 35.19 0.10 -15.54
N PHE A 143 34.23 -0.81 -15.79
CA PHE A 143 32.88 -0.42 -16.25
C PHE A 143 31.78 -1.45 -15.94
N ARG A 144 32.00 -2.39 -15.01
CA ARG A 144 30.94 -3.35 -14.67
C ARG A 144 30.28 -2.91 -13.38
N LEU A 145 28.97 -2.73 -13.43
CA LEU A 145 28.18 -2.53 -12.22
C LEU A 145 27.72 -3.89 -11.72
N GLN A 146 27.92 -4.09 -10.42
CA GLN A 146 27.44 -5.24 -9.68
C GLN A 146 26.36 -4.73 -8.74
N ARG A 147 25.22 -5.42 -8.71
CA ARG A 147 24.11 -5.09 -7.83
C ARG A 147 24.14 -6.06 -6.64
N VAL A 148 23.94 -5.51 -5.45
CA VAL A 148 23.91 -6.26 -4.20
C VAL A 148 22.57 -5.99 -3.54
N ILE A 149 21.75 -7.04 -3.43
CA ILE A 149 20.48 -7.02 -2.70
C ILE A 149 20.72 -7.65 -1.34
N GLN A 150 20.27 -6.97 -0.29
CA GLN A 150 20.47 -7.42 1.08
C GLN A 150 19.16 -7.34 1.85
N CYS A 151 18.89 -8.35 2.67
CA CYS A 151 17.81 -8.37 3.64
C CYS A 151 18.39 -8.28 5.05
N TRP A 152 17.95 -7.28 5.80
CA TRP A 152 18.44 -6.96 7.14
C TRP A 152 17.41 -7.30 8.21
N ASP A 153 17.85 -7.94 9.31
CA ASP A 153 17.08 -8.06 10.55
C ASP A 153 17.21 -6.79 11.40
N LEU A 154 16.14 -6.01 11.53
CA LEU A 154 16.13 -4.82 12.38
C LEU A 154 15.51 -5.06 13.77
N ALA A 155 15.08 -6.29 14.09
CA ALA A 155 14.56 -6.62 15.43
C ALA A 155 15.68 -6.88 16.45
N VAL A 156 16.88 -7.23 15.99
CA VAL A 156 18.07 -7.40 16.82
C VAL A 156 18.71 -6.04 17.15
N LEU A 157 19.51 -6.00 18.22
CA LEU A 157 20.15 -4.76 18.68
C LEU A 157 21.13 -4.20 17.65
N GLN A 158 21.88 -5.09 17.00
CA GLN A 158 22.76 -4.78 15.87
C GLN A 158 22.18 -5.45 14.63
N PRO A 159 21.77 -4.70 13.60
CA PRO A 159 21.24 -5.29 12.39
C PRO A 159 22.16 -6.33 11.77
N VAL A 160 21.57 -7.44 11.33
CA VAL A 160 22.30 -8.54 10.69
C VAL A 160 21.77 -8.73 9.28
N CYS A 161 22.67 -8.85 8.31
CA CYS A 161 22.32 -9.27 6.96
C CYS A 161 22.01 -10.77 6.97
N ILE A 162 20.74 -11.12 6.75
CA ILE A 162 20.27 -12.51 6.78
C ILE A 162 20.13 -13.11 5.38
N ALA A 163 20.07 -12.28 4.34
CA ALA A 163 20.07 -12.72 2.96
C ALA A 163 20.85 -11.71 2.11
N LYS A 164 21.68 -12.23 1.21
CA LYS A 164 22.50 -11.45 0.30
C LYS A 164 22.44 -12.10 -1.08
N LEU A 165 22.20 -11.29 -2.10
CA LEU A 165 22.23 -11.72 -3.49
C LEU A 165 23.07 -10.73 -4.28
N THR A 166 24.07 -11.25 -4.96
CA THR A 166 24.95 -10.47 -5.82
C THR A 166 24.77 -10.90 -7.25
N TYR A 167 24.44 -9.96 -8.14
CA TYR A 167 24.31 -10.25 -9.58
C TYR A 167 24.94 -9.16 -10.43
N MET A 168 25.29 -9.53 -11.66
CA MET A 168 25.81 -8.60 -12.64
C MET A 168 24.64 -7.84 -13.27
N GLU A 169 24.79 -6.53 -13.40
CA GLU A 169 23.75 -5.64 -13.91
C GLU A 169 23.17 -6.13 -15.25
N GLY A 170 21.84 -6.24 -15.29
CA GLY A 170 21.06 -6.25 -16.52
C GLY A 170 20.68 -4.83 -16.93
N PRO A 171 20.14 -4.62 -18.13
CA PRO A 171 19.83 -3.27 -18.65
C PRO A 171 18.77 -2.49 -17.84
N TYR A 172 18.09 -3.12 -16.88
CA TYR A 172 17.04 -2.49 -16.08
C TYR A 172 17.31 -2.69 -14.58
N ASP A 173 17.34 -1.58 -13.85
CA ASP A 173 17.70 -1.51 -12.42
C ASP A 173 16.53 -1.67 -11.46
N ARG A 174 15.45 -2.35 -11.88
CA ARG A 174 14.23 -2.40 -11.06
C ARG A 174 14.18 -3.66 -10.19
N VAL A 175 14.00 -3.42 -8.90
CA VAL A 175 13.62 -4.40 -7.89
C VAL A 175 12.24 -4.01 -7.40
N VAL A 176 11.33 -4.97 -7.33
CA VAL A 176 9.99 -4.77 -6.75
C VAL A 176 9.77 -5.76 -5.62
N ILE A 177 9.17 -5.28 -4.53
CA ILE A 177 8.77 -6.11 -3.39
C ILE A 177 7.28 -6.39 -3.50
N ASN A 178 6.88 -7.60 -3.17
CA ASN A 178 5.48 -7.97 -3.13
C ASN A 178 4.76 -7.25 -1.99
N ASP A 179 3.65 -6.59 -2.30
CA ASP A 179 2.82 -5.92 -1.30
C ASP A 179 2.02 -6.89 -0.42
N ASP A 180 1.81 -8.12 -0.87
CA ASP A 180 1.17 -9.20 -0.11
C ASP A 180 2.18 -9.90 0.82
N PRO A 181 2.03 -9.76 2.15
CA PRO A 181 2.92 -10.40 3.12
C PRO A 181 2.80 -11.92 3.21
N SER A 182 1.74 -12.48 2.63
CA SER A 182 1.46 -13.92 2.63
C SER A 182 1.96 -14.63 1.38
N SER A 183 2.27 -13.88 0.32
CA SER A 183 2.77 -14.46 -0.93
C SER A 183 4.15 -15.10 -0.72
N PRO A 184 4.39 -16.29 -1.30
CA PRO A 184 5.73 -16.88 -1.32
C PRO A 184 6.69 -16.05 -2.21
N ALA A 185 6.18 -15.41 -3.26
CA ALA A 185 6.95 -14.55 -4.15
C ALA A 185 7.18 -13.20 -3.48
N MET A 186 8.34 -13.00 -2.86
CA MET A 186 8.60 -11.80 -2.06
C MET A 186 9.22 -10.67 -2.87
N ILE A 187 10.07 -11.01 -3.84
CA ILE A 187 10.83 -10.03 -4.62
C ILE A 187 10.84 -10.48 -6.08
N ALA A 188 10.73 -9.54 -7.01
CA ALA A 188 11.07 -9.78 -8.41
C ALA A 188 12.19 -8.84 -8.83
N ILE A 189 13.16 -9.39 -9.56
CA ILE A 189 14.36 -8.68 -10.02
C ILE A 189 14.60 -8.96 -11.50
N GLN A 190 15.17 -7.97 -12.19
CA GLN A 190 15.61 -8.16 -13.56
C GLN A 190 17.12 -8.37 -13.60
N SER A 191 17.55 -9.58 -13.95
CA SER A 191 18.93 -9.91 -14.30
C SER A 191 19.01 -10.10 -15.83
N SER A 192 19.62 -11.20 -16.30
CA SER A 192 19.44 -11.70 -17.67
C SER A 192 18.01 -12.19 -17.94
N LEU A 193 17.32 -12.64 -16.89
CA LEU A 193 15.93 -13.05 -16.89
C LEU A 193 15.18 -12.26 -15.81
N THR A 194 13.86 -12.25 -15.87
CA THR A 194 13.07 -11.81 -14.71
C THR A 194 13.02 -12.95 -13.71
N GLU A 195 13.60 -12.78 -12.54
CA GLU A 195 13.64 -13.79 -11.47
C GLU A 195 12.66 -13.40 -10.37
N ILE A 196 11.82 -14.36 -9.97
CA ILE A 196 10.92 -14.24 -8.83
C ILE A 196 11.53 -15.03 -7.69
N LEU A 197 11.78 -14.35 -6.57
CA LEU A 197 12.55 -14.87 -5.45
C LEU A 197 11.70 -14.90 -4.17
N THR A 198 12.03 -15.85 -3.31
CA THR A 198 11.62 -15.88 -1.91
C THR A 198 12.85 -15.79 -1.01
N ILE A 199 12.63 -15.64 0.30
CA ILE A 199 13.70 -15.60 1.31
C ILE A 199 13.48 -16.75 2.29
N ASP A 200 14.45 -17.65 2.38
CA ASP A 200 14.52 -18.62 3.46
C ASP A 200 15.12 -17.96 4.70
N PHE A 201 14.26 -17.64 5.67
CA PHE A 201 14.65 -16.99 6.92
C PHE A 201 15.37 -17.94 7.90
N GLU A 202 15.37 -19.25 7.64
CA GLU A 202 16.04 -20.25 8.47
C GLU A 202 17.43 -20.62 7.92
N GLU A 203 17.76 -20.18 6.70
CA GLU A 203 19.08 -20.35 6.11
C GLU A 203 20.13 -19.57 6.91
N LYS A 204 21.24 -20.24 7.22
CA LYS A 204 22.34 -19.69 8.02
C LYS A 204 23.34 -18.94 7.15
N ASN A 205 23.45 -19.31 5.88
CA ASN A 205 24.32 -18.64 4.93
C ASN A 205 23.56 -17.54 4.17
N PRO A 206 23.85 -16.24 4.41
CA PRO A 206 23.13 -15.16 3.75
C PRO A 206 23.16 -15.23 2.22
N GLU A 207 24.27 -15.70 1.63
CA GLU A 207 24.44 -15.82 0.17
C GLU A 207 23.54 -16.90 -0.47
N SER A 208 22.90 -17.76 0.33
CA SER A 208 22.01 -18.83 -0.14
C SER A 208 20.54 -18.64 0.29
N ALA A 209 20.26 -17.61 1.10
CA ALA A 209 18.94 -17.38 1.66
C ALA A 209 17.92 -16.85 0.63
N PHE A 210 18.38 -16.22 -0.46
CA PHE A 210 17.49 -15.92 -1.60
C PHE A 210 17.28 -17.17 -2.44
N VAL A 211 16.03 -17.65 -2.49
CA VAL A 211 15.66 -18.88 -3.19
C VAL A 211 14.82 -18.54 -4.41
N PRO A 212 15.22 -18.95 -5.63
CA PRO A 212 14.42 -18.71 -6.83
C PRO A 212 13.16 -19.58 -6.82
N LEU A 213 12.02 -18.96 -7.11
CA LEU A 213 10.72 -19.64 -7.26
C LEU A 213 10.41 -19.92 -8.73
N SER A 214 10.59 -18.89 -9.58
CA SER A 214 10.29 -18.99 -11.00
C SER A 214 11.06 -17.93 -11.78
N THR A 215 11.14 -18.12 -13.10
CA THR A 215 11.79 -17.19 -14.02
C THR A 215 10.90 -16.91 -15.21
N ILE A 216 10.97 -15.70 -15.75
CA ILE A 216 10.32 -15.33 -17.01
C ILE A 216 11.41 -14.93 -17.99
N ASP A 217 11.34 -15.51 -19.19
CA ASP A 217 12.31 -15.26 -20.25
C ASP A 217 12.15 -13.86 -20.87
N GLY A 218 13.30 -13.32 -21.28
CA GLY A 218 13.42 -12.03 -21.95
C GLY A 218 13.76 -10.86 -21.02
N LEU A 219 14.25 -9.78 -21.63
CA LEU A 219 14.55 -8.53 -20.93
C LEU A 219 13.27 -7.75 -20.70
N ARG A 220 12.98 -7.43 -19.44
CA ARG A 220 11.74 -6.76 -19.03
C ARG A 220 12.03 -5.67 -18.01
N GLU A 221 11.28 -4.59 -18.08
CA GLU A 221 11.22 -3.61 -17.00
C GLU A 221 10.13 -4.05 -16.02
N ILE A 222 10.50 -4.32 -14.76
CA ILE A 222 9.56 -4.80 -13.75
C ILE A 222 8.96 -3.60 -13.01
N HIS A 223 7.63 -3.53 -12.93
CA HIS A 223 6.94 -2.37 -12.36
C HIS A 223 6.23 -2.65 -11.03
N LEU A 224 5.60 -3.82 -10.89
CA LEU A 224 4.79 -4.15 -9.72
C LEU A 224 4.77 -5.66 -9.51
N LEU A 225 4.79 -6.07 -8.25
CA LEU A 225 4.56 -7.44 -7.81
C LEU A 225 3.52 -7.37 -6.68
N SER A 226 2.40 -8.07 -6.84
CA SER A 226 1.31 -8.10 -5.86
C SER A 226 0.63 -9.45 -5.88
N GLU A 227 0.54 -10.12 -4.74
CA GLU A 227 0.04 -11.49 -4.60
C GLU A 227 0.78 -12.46 -5.55
N SER A 228 0.09 -13.03 -6.54
CA SER A 228 0.65 -13.84 -7.63
C SER A 228 0.67 -13.11 -8.98
N THR A 229 0.53 -11.79 -8.98
CA THR A 229 0.51 -10.96 -10.19
C THR A 229 1.81 -10.17 -10.32
N LEU A 230 2.51 -10.36 -11.44
CA LEU A 230 3.67 -9.56 -11.80
C LEU A 230 3.32 -8.68 -13.01
N VAL A 231 3.66 -7.39 -12.94
CA VAL A 231 3.47 -6.46 -14.04
C VAL A 231 4.82 -6.02 -14.59
N THR A 232 5.01 -6.27 -15.88
CA THR A 232 6.27 -5.99 -16.60
C THR A 232 5.99 -5.19 -17.86
N ARG A 233 7.02 -4.55 -18.39
CA ARG A 233 7.00 -3.88 -19.69
C ARG A 233 8.13 -4.42 -20.54
N ARG A 234 7.87 -4.65 -21.83
CA ARG A 234 8.94 -4.96 -22.78
C ARG A 234 9.51 -3.64 -23.32
N PRO A 235 10.83 -3.46 -23.30
CA PRO A 235 11.45 -2.21 -23.77
C PRO A 235 11.30 -1.99 -25.27
N GLU A 236 11.23 -3.07 -26.04
CA GLU A 236 11.16 -3.07 -27.50
C GLU A 236 9.74 -2.79 -28.01
N ASP A 237 8.71 -3.09 -27.23
CA ASP A 237 7.32 -3.15 -27.71
C ASP A 237 6.54 -1.85 -27.46
N ASP A 238 7.08 -0.69 -27.84
CA ASP A 238 6.41 0.64 -27.84
C ASP A 238 5.67 1.04 -26.53
N GLY A 239 5.97 0.40 -25.40
CA GLY A 239 5.32 0.65 -24.11
C GLY A 239 4.17 -0.30 -23.75
N GLU A 240 4.06 -1.45 -24.42
CA GLU A 240 3.19 -2.57 -24.03
C GLU A 240 3.54 -3.07 -22.62
N VAL A 241 2.49 -3.26 -21.81
CA VAL A 241 2.61 -3.73 -20.42
C VAL A 241 1.98 -5.11 -20.33
N SER A 242 2.74 -6.10 -19.86
CA SER A 242 2.28 -7.47 -19.68
C SER A 242 1.95 -7.73 -18.21
N ILE A 243 0.76 -8.27 -17.96
CA ILE A 243 0.35 -8.82 -16.66
C ILE A 243 0.57 -10.33 -16.69
N TRP A 244 1.31 -10.83 -15.70
CA TRP A 244 1.66 -12.24 -15.52
C TRP A 244 0.96 -12.79 -14.29
N ASP A 245 0.56 -14.05 -14.38
CA ASP A 245 0.22 -14.86 -13.20
C ASP A 245 1.42 -15.79 -12.92
N ILE A 246 1.94 -15.74 -11.69
CA ILE A 246 3.15 -16.44 -11.25
C ILE A 246 2.87 -17.54 -10.23
N SER A 247 1.61 -17.97 -10.07
CA SER A 247 1.19 -18.94 -9.05
C SER A 247 1.81 -20.35 -9.22
N ASP A 248 1.81 -20.90 -10.45
CA ASP A 248 2.37 -22.23 -10.75
C ASP A 248 3.48 -22.17 -11.81
N GLN A 249 3.10 -21.89 -13.05
CA GLN A 249 4.02 -21.65 -14.17
C GLN A 249 3.75 -20.24 -14.67
N PRO A 250 4.77 -19.35 -14.70
CA PRO A 250 4.56 -18.00 -15.18
C PRO A 250 3.99 -17.99 -16.60
N TYR A 251 2.80 -17.42 -16.77
CA TYR A 251 2.20 -17.20 -18.09
C TYR A 251 1.69 -15.79 -18.23
N GLU A 252 1.76 -15.28 -19.46
CA GLU A 252 1.30 -13.94 -19.79
C GLU A 252 -0.23 -13.95 -19.85
N LYS A 253 -0.87 -13.35 -18.84
CA LYS A 253 -2.32 -13.35 -18.67
C LYS A 253 -2.98 -12.34 -19.62
N ILE A 254 -2.46 -11.11 -19.64
CA ILE A 254 -3.02 -9.99 -20.41
C ILE A 254 -1.90 -9.07 -20.87
N GLN A 255 -2.02 -8.56 -22.08
CA GLN A 255 -1.22 -7.48 -22.62
C GLN A 255 -2.04 -6.19 -22.67
N LEU A 256 -1.53 -5.14 -22.05
CA LEU A 256 -2.14 -3.80 -22.00
C LEU A 256 -1.53 -2.94 -23.10
N VAL A 257 -2.35 -2.59 -24.09
CA VAL A 257 -1.93 -1.87 -25.29
C VAL A 257 -2.62 -0.52 -25.31
N SER A 258 -1.84 0.55 -25.47
CA SER A 258 -2.36 1.89 -25.68
C SER A 258 -2.07 2.35 -27.09
N PRO A 259 -3.08 2.43 -27.98
CA PRO A 259 -2.88 2.76 -29.38
C PRO A 259 -2.46 4.21 -29.60
N SER A 260 -2.60 5.08 -28.59
CA SER A 260 -2.28 6.50 -28.67
C SER A 260 -0.86 6.84 -28.19
N LEU A 261 -0.08 5.85 -27.75
CA LEU A 261 1.25 6.10 -27.19
C LEU A 261 2.34 6.14 -28.25
N SER A 262 3.26 7.07 -28.03
CA SER A 262 4.58 7.03 -28.64
C SER A 262 5.51 6.10 -27.84
N PRO A 263 6.51 5.47 -28.50
CA PRO A 263 7.49 4.56 -27.84
C PRO A 263 8.17 5.15 -26.60
N PHE A 264 8.23 6.48 -26.48
CA PHE A 264 8.97 7.19 -25.45
C PHE A 264 8.18 7.43 -24.15
N HIS A 265 7.02 6.80 -23.99
CA HIS A 265 6.20 6.92 -22.78
C HIS A 265 6.50 5.81 -21.78
N TYR A 266 7.52 6.01 -20.95
CA TYR A 266 7.83 5.17 -19.80
C TYR A 266 6.68 5.15 -18.78
N CYS A 267 6.53 4.02 -18.10
CA CYS A 267 5.59 3.86 -17.00
C CYS A 267 6.26 4.38 -15.72
N GLU A 268 5.68 5.42 -15.14
CA GLU A 268 6.21 6.06 -13.94
C GLU A 268 5.68 5.41 -12.67
N ALA A 269 4.40 5.04 -12.65
CA ALA A 269 3.77 4.31 -11.55
C ALA A 269 2.61 3.43 -12.04
N MET A 270 2.32 2.37 -11.29
CA MET A 270 1.17 1.50 -11.51
C MET A 270 0.48 1.21 -10.18
N HIS A 271 -0.85 1.09 -10.21
CA HIS A 271 -1.64 0.68 -9.06
C HIS A 271 -2.59 -0.44 -9.49
N LEU A 272 -2.30 -1.65 -9.02
CA LEU A 272 -3.07 -2.85 -9.32
C LEU A 272 -4.21 -3.02 -8.31
N CYS A 273 -5.38 -3.39 -8.79
CA CYS A 273 -6.52 -3.86 -8.03
C CYS A 273 -7.03 -5.16 -8.67
N ASP A 274 -7.95 -5.86 -8.00
CA ASP A 274 -8.43 -7.19 -8.40
C ASP A 274 -8.88 -7.26 -9.88
N ASP A 275 -9.66 -6.27 -10.34
CA ASP A 275 -10.29 -6.26 -11.67
C ASP A 275 -9.85 -5.09 -12.58
N TYR A 276 -8.97 -4.21 -12.10
CA TYR A 276 -8.44 -3.10 -12.88
C TYR A 276 -7.03 -2.69 -12.48
N ILE A 277 -6.36 -1.97 -13.38
CA ILE A 277 -5.05 -1.36 -13.12
C ILE A 277 -5.05 0.08 -13.60
N VAL A 278 -4.52 0.97 -12.76
CA VAL A 278 -4.24 2.36 -13.14
C VAL A 278 -2.76 2.46 -13.48
N ILE A 279 -2.46 2.97 -14.67
CA ILE A 279 -1.09 3.18 -15.15
C ILE A 279 -0.88 4.67 -15.33
N ILE A 280 0.15 5.21 -14.70
CA ILE A 280 0.60 6.58 -14.93
C ILE A 280 1.87 6.53 -15.77
N ARG A 281 1.76 7.07 -16.97
CA ARG A 281 2.87 7.33 -17.88
C ARG A 281 3.22 8.81 -17.80
N ARG A 282 4.34 9.18 -18.41
CA ARG A 282 4.92 10.54 -18.42
C ARG A 282 3.94 11.73 -18.43
N GLN A 283 2.76 11.64 -19.03
CA GLN A 283 1.72 12.69 -18.95
C GLN A 283 0.29 12.15 -18.90
N ILE A 284 0.11 10.83 -18.91
CA ILE A 284 -1.19 10.19 -19.15
C ILE A 284 -1.49 9.24 -17.99
N VAL A 285 -2.70 9.34 -17.46
CA VAL A 285 -3.28 8.34 -16.57
C VAL A 285 -4.21 7.47 -17.39
N GLU A 286 -4.00 6.17 -17.35
CA GLU A 286 -4.77 5.18 -18.09
C GLU A 286 -5.37 4.16 -17.13
N LEU A 287 -6.62 3.76 -17.38
CA LEU A 287 -7.32 2.74 -16.61
C LEU A 287 -7.58 1.55 -17.52
N TYR A 288 -7.18 0.35 -17.11
CA TYR A 288 -7.40 -0.89 -17.85
C TYR A 288 -8.18 -1.91 -17.02
N SER A 289 -8.90 -2.80 -17.69
CA SER A 289 -9.39 -4.04 -17.08
C SER A 289 -8.25 -5.06 -16.96
N THR A 290 -8.17 -5.75 -15.82
CA THR A 290 -7.25 -6.90 -15.59
C THR A 290 -7.95 -8.25 -15.74
N ILE A 291 -9.23 -8.24 -16.16
CA ILE A 291 -9.99 -9.43 -16.53
C ILE A 291 -9.77 -9.70 -18.02
N PRO A 292 -9.26 -10.89 -18.40
CA PRO A 292 -9.06 -11.26 -19.80
C PRO A 292 -10.41 -11.29 -20.51
N ARG A 293 -10.52 -10.60 -21.64
CA ARG A 293 -11.67 -10.74 -22.54
C ARG A 293 -11.33 -11.77 -23.62
N PRO A 294 -12.25 -12.70 -23.93
CA PRO A 294 -12.04 -13.56 -25.09
C PRO A 294 -11.89 -12.66 -26.31
N ASN A 295 -10.72 -12.73 -26.96
CA ASN A 295 -10.49 -12.02 -28.21
C ASN A 295 -11.55 -12.50 -29.22
N ASN A 296 -12.37 -11.58 -29.73
CA ASN A 296 -13.31 -11.88 -30.82
C ASN A 296 -12.58 -12.32 -32.10
N LEU A 297 -11.26 -12.07 -32.15
CA LEU A 297 -10.37 -12.58 -33.18
C LEU A 297 -9.78 -13.90 -32.68
N ALA A 298 -10.05 -15.00 -33.40
CA ALA A 298 -9.64 -16.36 -33.09
C ALA A 298 -8.11 -16.60 -33.25
N THR A 299 -7.29 -15.60 -32.95
CA THR A 299 -5.84 -15.72 -32.99
C THR A 299 -5.37 -16.38 -31.69
N PRO A 300 -4.66 -17.52 -31.75
CA PRO A 300 -4.00 -18.07 -30.58
C PRO A 300 -2.98 -17.03 -30.08
N GLY A 301 -3.27 -16.40 -28.94
CA GLY A 301 -2.47 -15.30 -28.41
C GLY A 301 -2.95 -14.82 -27.05
N VAL A 302 -2.11 -14.01 -26.41
CA VAL A 302 -2.38 -13.35 -25.13
C VAL A 302 -3.60 -12.43 -25.28
N SER A 303 -4.43 -12.33 -24.25
CA SER A 303 -5.59 -11.41 -24.26
C SER A 303 -5.11 -9.96 -24.29
N ILE A 304 -5.65 -9.15 -25.18
CA ILE A 304 -5.27 -7.72 -25.30
C ILE A 304 -6.33 -6.86 -24.62
N SER A 305 -5.89 -5.91 -23.79
CA SER A 305 -6.73 -4.94 -23.10
C SER A 305 -6.35 -3.52 -23.51
N TYR A 306 -7.35 -2.76 -23.93
CA TYR A 306 -7.21 -1.34 -24.28
C TYR A 306 -7.64 -0.45 -23.10
N PRO A 307 -7.14 0.80 -23.02
CA PRO A 307 -7.51 1.69 -21.93
C PRO A 307 -9.03 1.98 -21.97
N LEU A 308 -9.69 1.79 -20.85
CA LEU A 308 -11.11 2.08 -20.64
C LEU A 308 -11.34 3.58 -20.42
N ALA A 309 -10.37 4.26 -19.80
CA ALA A 309 -10.40 5.70 -19.61
C ALA A 309 -8.98 6.25 -19.66
N GLN A 310 -8.85 7.50 -20.12
CA GLN A 310 -7.58 8.21 -20.19
C GLN A 310 -7.76 9.65 -19.69
N HIS A 311 -6.75 10.14 -18.97
CA HIS A 311 -6.65 11.54 -18.59
C HIS A 311 -5.25 12.06 -18.88
N ASN A 312 -5.16 13.21 -19.57
CA ASN A 312 -3.90 13.86 -19.88
C ASN A 312 -3.64 15.00 -18.90
N PHE A 313 -2.55 14.92 -18.16
CA PHE A 313 -2.05 16.05 -17.41
C PHE A 313 -1.57 17.15 -18.36
N GLN A 314 -1.59 18.40 -17.90
CA GLN A 314 -1.10 19.53 -18.70
C GLN A 314 0.44 19.62 -18.73
N ARG A 315 1.13 18.91 -17.83
CA ARG A 315 2.58 18.96 -17.65
C ARG A 315 3.16 17.56 -17.59
N LEU A 316 4.41 17.42 -18.03
CA LEU A 316 5.15 16.17 -17.90
C LEU A 316 5.40 15.85 -16.44
N ILE A 317 5.18 14.60 -16.07
CA ILE A 317 5.48 14.02 -14.77
C ILE A 317 6.98 13.78 -14.70
N ASP A 318 7.54 14.09 -13.53
CA ASP A 318 8.92 13.80 -13.19
C ASP A 318 9.02 12.60 -12.24
N SER A 319 8.16 12.59 -11.22
CA SER A 319 7.97 11.46 -10.34
C SER A 319 6.53 11.40 -9.89
N VAL A 320 6.04 10.19 -9.64
CA VAL A 320 4.68 9.96 -9.15
C VAL A 320 4.65 8.76 -8.23
N TYR A 321 3.80 8.84 -7.22
CA TYR A 321 3.49 7.74 -6.33
C TYR A 321 1.97 7.60 -6.22
N MET A 322 1.48 6.36 -6.25
CA MET A 322 0.08 6.03 -6.08
C MET A 322 -0.12 5.17 -4.85
N SER A 323 -1.19 5.43 -4.11
CA SER A 323 -1.56 4.63 -2.95
C SER A 323 -3.07 4.66 -2.74
N GLY A 324 -3.67 3.47 -2.58
CA GLY A 324 -5.07 3.35 -2.21
C GLY A 324 -5.33 3.96 -0.83
N GLN A 325 -6.41 4.71 -0.69
CA GLN A 325 -6.89 5.17 0.61
C GLN A 325 -7.38 3.98 1.42
N VAL A 326 -7.08 3.98 2.71
CA VAL A 326 -7.64 3.00 3.66
C VAL A 326 -9.08 3.42 3.98
N ASN A 327 -9.97 3.33 2.99
CA ASN A 327 -11.37 3.67 3.19
C ASN A 327 -12.12 2.45 3.75
N TRP A 328 -12.49 2.52 5.02
CA TRP A 328 -13.28 1.48 5.69
C TRP A 328 -14.62 1.20 4.98
N HIS A 329 -15.23 2.23 4.39
CA HIS A 329 -16.45 2.04 3.61
C HIS A 329 -16.20 1.23 2.34
N ALA A 330 -15.07 1.43 1.67
CA ALA A 330 -14.67 0.63 0.52
C ALA A 330 -14.45 -0.83 0.91
N ALA A 331 -13.75 -1.08 2.03
CA ALA A 331 -13.52 -2.41 2.57
C ALA A 331 -14.82 -3.20 2.83
N ARG A 332 -15.94 -2.51 3.12
CA ARG A 332 -17.27 -3.14 3.27
C ARG A 332 -18.11 -3.16 2.00
N SER A 333 -17.91 -2.22 1.08
CA SER A 333 -18.83 -1.98 -0.03
C SER A 333 -18.44 -2.71 -1.33
N ARG A 334 -17.35 -3.50 -1.35
CA ARG A 334 -16.74 -4.04 -2.58
C ARG A 334 -16.46 -2.97 -3.64
N ARG A 335 -16.58 -1.70 -3.29
CA ARG A 335 -16.29 -0.58 -4.16
C ARG A 335 -14.79 -0.30 -4.07
N PRO A 336 -14.19 0.17 -5.17
CA PRO A 336 -12.83 0.69 -5.15
C PRO A 336 -12.64 1.72 -4.04
N SER A 337 -11.46 1.69 -3.42
CA SER A 337 -11.02 2.81 -2.57
C SER A 337 -10.55 3.97 -3.46
N PRO A 338 -10.74 5.22 -3.04
CA PRO A 338 -10.08 6.34 -3.71
C PRO A 338 -8.56 6.15 -3.73
N ILE A 339 -7.90 6.56 -4.80
CA ILE A 339 -6.44 6.44 -4.95
C ILE A 339 -5.82 7.82 -4.78
N ASN A 340 -4.92 7.97 -3.82
CA ASN A 340 -4.07 9.14 -3.70
C ASN A 340 -2.98 9.07 -4.77
N ILE A 341 -2.82 10.14 -5.54
CA ILE A 341 -1.78 10.28 -6.56
C ILE A 341 -0.96 11.51 -6.20
N VAL A 342 0.27 11.29 -5.74
CA VAL A 342 1.22 12.37 -5.44
C VAL A 342 2.13 12.52 -6.64
N VAL A 343 2.09 13.69 -7.28
CA VAL A 343 2.82 13.97 -8.52
C VAL A 343 3.79 15.13 -8.30
N ARG A 344 5.03 14.96 -8.76
CA ARG A 344 5.95 16.05 -9.06
C ARG A 344 6.00 16.22 -10.58
N PHE A 345 5.64 17.40 -11.06
CA PHE A 345 5.77 17.72 -12.49
C PHE A 345 7.17 18.24 -12.81
N ARG A 346 7.67 17.92 -14.01
CA ARG A 346 8.90 18.53 -14.54
C ARG A 346 8.69 20.03 -14.67
N SER A 347 9.66 20.79 -14.17
CA SER A 347 9.72 22.23 -14.31
C SER A 347 11.01 22.61 -15.01
N THR A 348 10.93 23.45 -16.04
CA THR A 348 12.11 24.10 -16.64
C THR A 348 12.64 25.22 -15.76
N ASN A 349 11.83 25.71 -14.82
CA ASN A 349 12.22 26.75 -13.88
C ASN A 349 12.81 26.11 -12.62
N LEU A 350 13.99 26.59 -12.24
CA LEU A 350 14.71 26.22 -11.01
C LEU A 350 13.96 26.58 -9.71
N TRP A 351 12.80 27.23 -9.79
CA TRP A 351 11.93 27.53 -8.65
C TRP A 351 10.45 27.60 -9.09
N PRO A 352 9.50 27.01 -8.34
CA PRO A 352 9.66 26.05 -7.24
C PRO A 352 9.75 24.61 -7.79
N VAL A 353 10.96 24.03 -7.91
CA VAL A 353 11.16 22.67 -8.50
C VAL A 353 10.58 21.53 -7.65
N ASN A 354 10.12 21.83 -6.43
CA ASN A 354 9.71 20.82 -5.45
C ASN A 354 8.24 20.96 -5.02
N THR A 355 7.39 21.54 -5.85
CA THR A 355 5.94 21.49 -5.58
C THR A 355 5.41 20.08 -5.84
N LEU A 356 4.93 19.43 -4.79
CA LEU A 356 4.18 18.19 -4.86
C LEU A 356 2.69 18.51 -4.98
N TYR A 357 2.02 17.83 -5.90
CA TYR A 357 0.59 17.93 -6.11
C TYR A 357 -0.06 16.64 -5.63
N LEU A 358 -1.07 16.76 -4.77
CA LEU A 358 -1.89 15.63 -4.36
C LEU A 358 -3.20 15.66 -5.14
N PHE A 359 -3.42 14.63 -5.96
CA PHE A 359 -4.70 14.34 -6.58
C PHE A 359 -5.35 13.15 -5.86
N VAL A 360 -6.68 13.10 -5.90
CA VAL A 360 -7.45 11.95 -5.42
C VAL A 360 -8.31 11.45 -6.58
N LEU A 361 -8.03 10.24 -7.04
CA LEU A 361 -8.88 9.56 -8.01
C LEU A 361 -10.03 8.89 -7.24
N THR A 362 -11.21 9.49 -7.31
CA THR A 362 -12.40 8.99 -6.62
C THR A 362 -13.08 7.88 -7.44
N PRO A 363 -13.61 6.84 -6.78
CA PRO A 363 -14.38 5.79 -7.44
C PRO A 363 -15.58 6.37 -8.19
N ASN A 364 -15.92 5.77 -9.32
CA ASN A 364 -17.13 6.16 -10.04
C ASN A 364 -18.38 5.78 -9.23
N PRO A 365 -19.28 6.73 -8.90
CA PRO A 365 -20.48 6.41 -8.12
C PRO A 365 -21.44 5.44 -8.83
N ALA A 366 -21.34 5.32 -10.16
CA ALA A 366 -22.10 4.38 -10.98
C ALA A 366 -21.48 2.99 -11.08
N TYR A 367 -20.28 2.75 -10.54
CA TYR A 367 -19.66 1.42 -10.51
C TYR A 367 -20.51 0.43 -9.72
N ILE A 368 -20.74 -0.74 -10.31
CA ILE A 368 -21.48 -1.85 -9.73
C ILE A 368 -20.48 -2.99 -9.45
N PRO A 369 -20.12 -3.22 -8.17
CA PRO A 369 -19.19 -4.29 -7.80
C PRO A 369 -19.66 -5.67 -8.28
N GLY A 370 -18.71 -6.48 -8.77
CA GLY A 370 -18.96 -7.83 -9.27
C GLY A 370 -19.52 -7.89 -10.69
N ARG A 371 -19.83 -6.74 -11.32
CA ARG A 371 -19.94 -6.66 -12.77
C ARG A 371 -18.57 -6.45 -13.38
N GLU A 372 -18.40 -6.90 -14.61
CA GLU A 372 -17.16 -6.76 -15.36
C GLU A 372 -16.74 -5.29 -15.48
N THR A 373 -15.47 -5.01 -15.23
CA THR A 373 -14.89 -3.67 -15.44
C THR A 373 -14.80 -3.36 -16.93
N SER A 374 -15.56 -2.36 -17.37
CA SER A 374 -15.76 -2.01 -18.78
C SER A 374 -16.04 -0.51 -18.93
N LEU A 375 -16.14 -0.03 -20.19
CA LEU A 375 -16.53 1.35 -20.50
C LEU A 375 -17.88 1.76 -19.89
N TYR A 376 -18.76 0.79 -19.63
CA TYR A 376 -20.09 1.01 -19.07
C TYR A 376 -20.16 0.76 -17.56
N ASN A 377 -19.07 0.27 -16.96
CA ASN A 377 -18.96 -0.03 -15.54
C ASN A 377 -17.53 0.27 -15.07
N LEU A 378 -17.12 1.54 -15.19
CA LEU A 378 -15.81 2.01 -14.78
C LEU A 378 -15.73 2.06 -13.24
N PRO A 379 -14.65 1.54 -12.61
CA PRO A 379 -14.43 1.55 -11.16
C PRO A 379 -14.36 2.94 -10.51
#